data_AF-A0A1I5X9H1-F1
#
_entry.id   AF-A0A1I5X9H1-F1
#
_cell.length_a   1.000
_cell.length_b   1.000
_cell.length_c   1.000
_cell.angle_alpha   90.00
_cell.angle_beta   90.00
_cell.angle_gamma   90.00
#
_symmetry.space_group_name_H-M   'P 1'
#
loop_
_entity.id
_entity.type
_entity.pdbx_description
1 polymer ?
#
loop_
_entity_poly.entity_id
_entity_poly.type
_entity_poly.pdbx_seq_one_letter_code
_entity_poly.pdbx_strand_id
1 'polypeptide(L)' 'MDSTQPEHDKRVMSAEVVVLITLKALDKNRAIIIPGWCNRLLAMVPRLASHWLVSKIAARLIRP' A
#
# COMPACT_ATOMS: atom_id res chain seq x y z
N MET A 1 -28.83 -10.66 -9.95
CA MET A 1 -27.72 -9.70 -10.12
C MET A 1 -26.59 -10.20 -9.26
N ASP A 2 -25.55 -10.69 -9.92
CA ASP A 2 -24.47 -11.51 -9.35
C ASP A 2 -23.62 -10.69 -8.37
N SER A 3 -23.76 -10.95 -7.08
CA SER A 3 -22.90 -10.42 -6.04
C SER A 3 -21.62 -11.25 -6.01
N THR A 4 -20.63 -10.83 -6.80
CA THR A 4 -19.28 -11.41 -6.83
C THR A 4 -18.70 -11.33 -5.42
N GLN A 5 -18.72 -12.43 -4.67
CA GLN A 5 -17.96 -12.54 -3.43
C GLN A 5 -16.49 -12.68 -3.83
N PRO A 6 -15.62 -11.69 -3.55
CA PRO A 6 -14.20 -11.91 -3.74
C PRO A 6 -13.78 -12.98 -2.73
N GLU A 7 -13.27 -14.09 -3.26
CA GLU A 7 -12.63 -15.18 -2.54
C GLU A 7 -11.82 -14.61 -1.36
N HIS A 8 -12.09 -15.12 -0.16
CA HIS A 8 -11.55 -14.64 1.11
C HIS A 8 -10.04 -14.98 1.24
N ASP A 9 -9.21 -14.41 0.38
CA ASP A 9 -7.76 -14.50 0.48
C ASP A 9 -7.34 -13.76 1.76
N LYS A 10 -6.67 -14.47 2.66
CA LYS A 10 -6.30 -14.03 4.03
C LYS A 10 -5.49 -12.72 4.07
N ARG A 11 -5.02 -12.23 2.91
CA ARG A 11 -4.29 -10.97 2.74
C ARG A 11 -5.17 -9.75 2.47
N VAL A 12 -6.44 -9.91 2.15
CA VAL A 12 -7.34 -8.80 1.79
C VAL A 12 -8.36 -8.55 2.91
N MET A 13 -8.63 -7.28 3.19
CA MET A 13 -9.58 -6.87 4.22
C MET A 13 -11.02 -7.12 3.76
N SER A 14 -11.90 -7.59 4.66
CA SER A 14 -13.33 -7.76 4.37
C SER A 14 -13.96 -6.45 3.91
N ALA A 15 -14.87 -6.53 2.93
CA ALA A 15 -15.52 -5.38 2.30
C ALA A 15 -16.23 -4.47 3.32
N GLU A 16 -16.88 -5.06 4.34
CA GLU A 16 -17.56 -4.31 5.40
C GLU A 16 -16.59 -3.39 6.16
N VAL A 17 -15.40 -3.90 6.46
CA VAL A 17 -14.41 -3.12 7.22
C VAL A 17 -13.79 -2.03 6.35
N VAL A 18 -13.62 -2.27 5.05
CA VAL A 18 -13.18 -1.24 4.09
C VAL A 18 -14.20 -0.09 4.04
N VAL A 19 -15.49 -0.39 3.98
CA VAL A 19 -16.55 0.64 3.96
C VAL A 19 -16.53 1.47 5.24
N LEU A 20 -16.43 0.83 6.42
CA LEU A 20 -16.37 1.55 7.70
C LEU A 20 -15.14 2.47 7.80
N ILE A 21 -13.95 1.99 7.40
CA ILE A 21 -12.73 2.79 7.38
C ILE A 21 -12.88 3.97 6.40
N THR A 22 -13.53 3.72 5.25
CA THR A 22 -13.78 4.73 4.23
C THR A 22 -14.68 5.85 4.73
N LEU A 23 -15.83 5.50 5.30
CA LEU A 23 -16.77 6.49 5.86
C LEU A 23 -16.12 7.32 6.97
N LYS A 24 -15.38 6.68 7.87
CA LYS A 24 -14.65 7.36 8.97
C LYS A 24 -13.57 8.33 8.46
N ALA A 25 -12.96 8.04 7.33
CA ALA A 25 -11.93 8.90 6.75
C ALA A 25 -12.53 10.00 5.86
N LEU A 26 -13.67 9.73 5.22
CA LEU A 26 -14.46 10.73 4.50
C LEU A 26 -14.97 11.81 5.45
N ASP A 27 -15.48 11.42 6.63
CA ASP A 27 -15.85 12.33 7.71
C ASP A 27 -14.69 13.27 8.11
N LYS A 28 -13.45 12.77 8.05
CA LYS A 28 -12.22 13.52 8.35
C LYS A 28 -11.65 14.26 7.14
N ASN A 29 -12.37 14.32 6.02
CA ASN A 29 -11.95 14.94 4.76
C ASN A 29 -10.58 14.44 4.27
N ARG A 30 -10.30 13.13 4.41
CA ARG A 30 -9.06 12.50 3.92
C ARG A 30 -9.27 11.94 2.52
N ALA A 31 -8.62 12.55 1.52
CA ALA A 31 -8.79 12.21 0.11
C ALA A 31 -8.16 10.86 -0.33
N ILE A 32 -7.22 10.29 0.43
CA ILE A 32 -6.54 9.03 0.09
C ILE A 32 -6.48 8.13 1.33
N ILE A 33 -7.05 6.95 1.24
CA ILE A 33 -7.14 5.96 2.32
C ILE A 33 -6.41 4.71 1.84
N ILE A 34 -5.18 4.52 2.30
CA ILE A 34 -4.41 3.30 2.10
C ILE A 34 -4.68 2.43 3.34
N PRO A 35 -5.57 1.42 3.27
CA PRO A 35 -5.84 0.59 4.43
C PRO A 35 -4.61 -0.25 4.77
N GLY A 36 -4.08 -0.06 5.98
CA GLY A 36 -2.98 -0.84 6.51
C GLY A 36 -1.59 -0.24 6.30
N TRP A 37 -0.73 -0.48 7.29
CA TRP A 37 0.67 -0.06 7.26
C TRP A 37 1.44 -0.72 6.11
N CYS A 38 1.15 -1.99 5.79
CA CYS A 38 1.84 -2.72 4.72
C CYS A 38 1.62 -2.08 3.35
N ASN A 39 0.38 -1.69 3.03
CA ASN A 39 0.06 -1.02 1.76
C ASN A 39 0.66 0.40 1.71
N ARG A 40 0.79 1.06 2.87
CA ARG A 40 1.48 2.35 3.00
C ARG A 40 2.99 2.23 2.79
N LEU A 41 3.61 1.17 3.30
CA LEU A 41 5.02 0.87 3.00
C LEU A 41 5.21 0.57 1.51
N LEU A 42 4.38 -0.29 0.92
CA LEU A 42 4.48 -0.62 -0.51
C LEU A 42 4.35 0.62 -1.41
N ALA A 43 3.51 1.60 -1.05
CA ALA A 43 3.43 2.87 -1.77
C ALA A 43 4.69 3.76 -1.60
N MET A 44 5.41 3.64 -0.48
CA MET A 44 6.62 4.41 -0.18
C MET A 44 7.92 3.72 -0.66
N VAL A 45 7.92 2.40 -0.74
CA VAL A 45 9.04 1.57 -1.19
C VAL A 45 9.58 2.00 -2.57
N PRO A 46 8.78 2.20 -3.64
CA PRO A 46 9.35 2.57 -4.94
C PRO A 46 10.05 3.93 -4.92
N ARG A 47 9.67 4.85 -4.01
CA ARG A 47 10.32 6.16 -3.87
C ARG A 47 11.65 6.10 -3.13
N LEU A 48 11.77 5.23 -2.13
CA LEU A 48 13.00 5.09 -1.32
C LEU A 48 13.96 4.06 -1.89
N ALA A 49 13.43 2.95 -2.40
CA ALA A 49 14.22 1.84 -2.92
C ALA A 49 14.88 2.18 -4.25
N SER A 50 14.26 2.96 -5.14
CA SER A 50 14.87 3.32 -6.43
C SER A 50 16.20 4.04 -6.24
N HIS A 51 16.22 5.14 -5.48
CA HIS A 51 17.46 5.88 -5.22
C HIS A 51 18.43 5.12 -4.32
N TRP A 52 17.95 4.47 -3.26
CA TRP A 52 18.83 3.75 -2.35
C TRP A 52 19.46 2.51 -2.99
N LEU A 53 18.69 1.75 -3.78
CA LEU A 53 19.18 0.56 -4.47
C LEU A 53 20.13 0.93 -5.59
N VAL A 54 19.81 1.94 -6.41
CA VAL A 54 20.70 2.42 -7.46
C VAL A 54 21.98 2.98 -6.86
N SER A 55 21.89 3.79 -5.80
CA SER A 55 23.08 4.32 -5.12
C SER A 55 23.92 3.21 -4.48
N LYS A 56 23.31 2.13 -3.98
CA LYS A 56 24.03 0.98 -3.40
C LYS A 56 24.70 0.12 -4.47
N ILE A 57 24.06 -0.06 -5.62
CA ILE A 57 24.64 -0.77 -6.78
C ILE A 57 25.80 0.04 -7.36
N ALA A 58 25.59 1.35 -7.60
CA ALA A 58 26.64 2.24 -8.07
C ALA A 58 27.82 2.27 -7.10
N ALA A 59 27.58 2.36 -5.78
CA ALA A 59 28.63 2.32 -4.78
C ALA A 59 29.40 0.99 -4.73
N ARG A 60 28.78 -0.14 -5.10
CA ARG A 60 29.47 -1.43 -5.25
C ARG A 60 30.23 -1.57 -6.56
N LEU A 61 29.76 -0.94 -7.63
CA LEU A 61 30.42 -0.96 -8.93
C LEU A 61 31.63 0.01 -8.99
N ILE A 62 31.53 1.14 -8.29
CA ILE A 62 32.58 2.18 -8.22
C ILE A 62 33.63 1.89 -7.13
N ARG A 63 33.35 0.99 -6.18
CA ARG A 63 34.39 0.54 -5.23
C ARG A 63 35.30 -0.46 -5.96
N PRO A 64 36.60 -0.16 -6.14
CA PRO A 64 37.57 -1.12 -6.65
C PRO A 64 37.80 -2.29 -5.68
#